data_AF-A0A2S6MNB3-F1
#
_entry.id   AF-A0A2S6MNB3-F1
#
_cell.length_a   1.000
_cell.length_b   1.000
_cell.length_c   1.000
_cell.angle_alpha   90.00
_cell.angle_beta   90.00
_cell.angle_gamma   90.00
#
_symmetry.space_group_name_H-M   'P 1'
#
loop_
_entity.id
_entity.type
_entity.pdbx_description
1 polymer ?
#
loop_
_entity_poly.entity_id
_entity_poly.type
_entity_poly.pdbx_seq_one_letter_code
_entity_poly.pdbx_strand_id
1 'polypeptide(L)' 'MLEEKLKDAIIGELQRQAADRPQSLKVQGAGEVRSSEELTVNGKIDLGALVMVIAGSVAGGP' A
#
# COMPACT_ATOMS: atom_id res chain seq x y z
N MET A 1 0.70 -16.57 0.31
CA MET A 1 0.48 -16.86 -1.14
C MET A 1 -0.01 -15.57 -1.81
N LEU A 2 -0.08 -15.49 -3.15
CA LEU A 2 -0.23 -14.24 -3.95
C LEU A 2 -1.01 -13.07 -3.31
N GLU A 3 -2.16 -13.34 -2.69
CA GLU A 3 -2.94 -12.34 -1.94
C GLU A 3 -2.12 -11.59 -0.87
N GLU A 4 -1.33 -12.28 -0.06
CA GLU A 4 -0.44 -11.67 0.93
C GLU A 4 0.63 -10.78 0.27
N LYS A 5 1.17 -11.22 -0.88
CA LYS A 5 2.13 -10.40 -1.64
C LYS A 5 1.46 -9.13 -2.19
N LEU A 6 0.20 -9.23 -2.60
CA LEU A 6 -0.57 -8.08 -3.07
C LEU A 6 -0.89 -7.12 -1.92
N LYS A 7 -1.27 -7.63 -0.75
CA LYS A 7 -1.48 -6.82 0.46
C LYS A 7 -0.20 -6.09 0.86
N ASP A 8 0.92 -6.80 0.96
CA ASP A 8 2.22 -6.21 1.29
C ASP A 8 2.63 -5.12 0.27
N ALA A 9 2.40 -5.36 -1.03
CA ALA A 9 2.67 -4.40 -2.09
C ALA A 9 1.80 -3.13 -1.98
N ILE A 10 0.50 -3.29 -1.70
CA ILE A 10 -0.44 -2.18 -1.48
C ILE A 10 -0.02 -1.36 -0.25
N ILE A 11 0.24 -2.03 0.88
CA ILE A 11 0.63 -1.36 2.13
C ILE A 11 1.95 -0.62 1.93
N GLY A 12 2.95 -1.28 1.35
CA GLY A 12 4.27 -0.71 1.10
C GLY A 12 4.20 0.52 0.19
N GLU A 13 3.37 0.49 -0.85
CA GLU A 13 3.11 1.66 -1.68
C GLU A 13 2.49 2.81 -0.88
N LEU A 14 1.39 2.54 -0.16
CA LEU A 14 0.67 3.57 0.59
C LEU A 14 1.55 4.21 1.66
N GLN A 15 2.38 3.40 2.34
CA GLN A 15 3.37 3.87 3.31
C GLN A 15 4.46 4.72 2.64
N ARG A 16 4.96 4.32 1.45
CA ARG A 16 5.94 5.10 0.71
C ARG A 16 5.39 6.47 0.31
N GLN A 17 4.18 6.51 -0.26
CA GLN A 17 3.55 7.78 -0.61
C GLN A 17 3.30 8.67 0.62
N ALA A 18 2.94 8.07 1.76
CA ALA A 18 2.77 8.80 3.02
C ALA A 18 4.10 9.36 3.54
N ALA A 19 5.20 8.62 3.40
CA ALA A 19 6.54 9.09 3.75
C ALA A 19 7.02 10.24 2.84
N ASP A 20 6.64 10.23 1.56
CA ASP A 20 6.93 11.32 0.61
C ASP A 20 6.08 12.58 0.88
N ARG A 21 4.90 12.42 1.50
CA ARG A 21 3.92 13.49 1.72
C ARG A 21 3.35 13.51 3.17
N PRO A 22 4.19 13.56 4.21
CA PRO A 22 3.78 13.26 5.59
C PRO A 22 2.79 14.27 6.19
N GLN A 23 2.71 15.48 5.64
CA GLN A 23 1.75 16.50 6.07
C GLN A 23 0.34 16.33 5.45
N SER A 24 0.24 15.67 4.30
CA SER A 24 -1.01 15.62 3.51
C SER A 24 -1.56 14.21 3.27
N LEU A 25 -0.79 13.17 3.62
CA LEU A 25 -1.19 11.77 3.50
C LEU A 25 -0.82 11.01 4.77
N LYS A 26 -1.82 10.36 5.38
CA LYS A 26 -1.65 9.51 6.56
C LYS A 26 -2.26 8.14 6.31
N VAL A 27 -1.55 7.10 6.73
CA VAL A 27 -1.99 5.70 6.67
C VAL A 27 -2.01 5.14 8.09
N GLN A 28 -3.14 4.55 8.49
CA GLN A 28 -3.36 3.96 9.81
C GLN A 28 -3.83 2.51 9.66
N GLY A 29 -3.53 1.67 10.66
CA GLY A 29 -3.87 0.25 10.66
C GLY A 29 -2.84 -0.65 9.97
N ALA A 30 -1.76 -0.11 9.38
CA ALA A 30 -0.77 -0.90 8.63
C ALA A 30 -0.06 -1.98 9.47
N GLY A 31 0.09 -1.78 10.78
CA GLY A 31 0.63 -2.80 11.69
C GLY A 31 -0.37 -3.90 12.07
N GLU A 32 -1.66 -3.69 11.82
CA GLU A 32 -2.78 -4.53 12.27
C GLU A 32 -3.54 -5.16 11.08
N VAL A 33 -3.18 -4.81 9.84
CA VAL A 33 -3.82 -5.32 8.61
C VAL A 33 -3.93 -6.84 8.58
N ARG A 34 -2.92 -7.55 9.09
CA ARG A 34 -2.91 -9.02 9.12
C ARG A 34 -4.04 -9.63 9.97
N SER A 35 -4.68 -8.83 10.81
CA SER A 35 -5.80 -9.24 11.65
C SER A 35 -7.12 -8.56 11.29
N SER A 36 -7.10 -7.33 10.77
CA SER A 36 -8.33 -6.57 10.48
C SER A 36 -8.71 -6.54 9.01
N GLU A 37 -7.79 -6.82 8.09
CA GLU A 37 -7.96 -6.64 6.63
C GLU A 37 -8.32 -5.20 6.21
N GLU A 38 -8.17 -4.23 7.11
CA GLU A 38 -8.64 -2.86 6.95
C GLU A 38 -7.51 -1.83 7.12
N LEU A 39 -7.55 -0.79 6.28
CA LEU A 39 -6.67 0.38 6.35
C LEU A 39 -7.49 1.65 6.29
N THR A 40 -7.09 2.64 7.09
CA THR A 40 -7.60 4.01 6.93
C THR A 40 -6.55 4.85 6.23
N VAL A 41 -6.93 5.47 5.11
CA VAL A 41 -6.07 6.37 4.34
C VAL A 41 -6.70 7.76 4.27
N ASN A 42 -5.99 8.76 4.79
CA ASN A 42 -6.44 10.15 4.80
C ASN A 42 -5.49 11.01 3.97
N GLY A 43 -5.92 11.38 2.76
CA GLY A 43 -5.13 12.19 1.83
C GLY A 43 -5.32 11.74 0.39
N LYS A 44 -4.57 12.36 -0.52
CA LYS A 44 -4.55 11.98 -1.95
C LYS A 44 -3.54 10.86 -2.19
N ILE A 45 -3.98 9.82 -2.87
CA ILE A 45 -3.15 8.70 -3.33
C ILE A 45 -2.83 8.91 -4.82
N ASP A 46 -1.60 8.63 -5.21
CA ASP A 46 -1.23 8.43 -6.60
C ASP A 46 -1.61 7.00 -7.02
N LEU A 47 -2.75 6.88 -7.71
CA LEU A 47 -3.27 5.60 -8.19
C LEU A 47 -2.38 4.99 -9.29
N GLY A 48 -1.67 5.80 -10.09
CA GLY A 48 -0.80 5.30 -11.14
C GLY A 48 0.40 4.56 -10.57
N ALA A 49 1.04 5.15 -9.57
CA ALA A 49 2.12 4.51 -8.82
C ALA A 49 1.67 3.22 -8.12
N LEU A 50 0.46 3.22 -7.52
CA LEU A 50 -0.12 2.04 -6.88
C LEU A 50 -0.38 0.90 -7.86
N VAL A 51 -0.94 1.19 -9.04
CA VAL A 51 -1.15 0.17 -10.08
C VAL A 51 0.18 -0.42 -10.55
N MET A 52 1.24 0.39 -10.73
CA MET A 52 2.55 -0.10 -11.16
C MET A 52 3.14 -1.13 -10.19
N VAL A 53 3.05 -0.87 -8.88
CA VAL A 53 3.58 -1.79 -7.86
C VAL A 53 2.77 -3.09 -7.80
N ILE A 54 1.43 -3.00 -7.82
CA ILE A 54 0.56 -4.18 -7.85
C ILE A 54 0.84 -5.04 -9.09
N ALA A 55 0.95 -4.41 -10.28
CA ALA A 55 1.25 -5.12 -11.51
C ALA A 55 2.60 -5.85 -11.44
N GLY A 56 3.62 -5.22 -10.84
CA GLY A 56 4.92 -5.86 -10.58
C GLY A 56 4.83 -7.10 -9.69
N SER A 57 4.02 -7.05 -8.63
CA SER A 57 3.83 -8.19 -7.72
C SER A 57 3.09 -9.37 -8.35
N VAL A 58 2.19 -9.13 -9.31
CA VAL A 58 1.48 -10.19 -10.05
C VAL A 58 2.33 -10.75 -11.19
N ALA A 59 3.11 -9.91 -11.87
CA ALA A 59 3.95 -10.30 -13.00
C ALA A 59 5.17 -11.18 -12.62
N GLY A 60 5.37 -11.47 -11.33
CA GLY A 60 6.48 -12.28 -10.84
C GLY A 60 7.77 -11.49 -10.60
N GLY A 61 7.66 -10.19 -10.30
CA GLY A 61 8.80 -9.42 -9.82
C GLY A 61 9.40 -10.03 -8.54
N PRO A 62 10.73 -9.91 -8.34
CA PRO A 62 11.45 -10.52 -7.22
C PRO A 62 10.88 -10.15 -5.84
#